data_AF-A0A4Q5T2Y2-F1
#
_entry.id   AF-A0A4Q5T2Y2-F1
#
_cell.length_a   1.000
_cell.length_b   1.000
_cell.length_c   1.000
_cell.angle_alpha   90.00
_cell.angle_beta   90.00
_cell.angle_gamma   90.00
#
_symmetry.space_group_name_H-M   'P 1'
#
loop_
_entity.id
_entity.type
_entity.pdbx_description
1 polymer ?
#
loop_
_entity_poly.entity_id
_entity_poly.type
_entity_poly.pdbx_seq_one_letter_code
_entity_poly.pdbx_strand_id
1 'polypeptide(L)'
;MKTKLYSKLTLQFALFVLCLLANSVLSAQNATRSLPFGIGRNCGAGTATTATSDSVKVYNFNDVTNSFTSLYAGKPVLNTPGFSPYSGSIAFNPQDQKMYYIVTTTGNNSSIFVWTPNTTPSGLSRTYNYSTQFIVGLDFDPTTGTGYQLEFNGSTAPYVISIRKVNFATNYFGPSDTLILPPGKNIYKQSGDVVFTPLGQLYFAFDNKLFQVDYSNYGPGAKLNTTFIDTLALGNVLLGMTYAQGKFIASCQNSGNTTCSFKEIDISSGTAVINNITLPAGVTQYTGTDLASMITGIGVAKKVTSVTSLSATSYLVTYDVKLKSYGNNNLTNVQLTDSIAKVFGAAFVSASVSAFGTLPAGLTINPSYNGKTNCNVFVGGATSTLNATPADSAIVRLTVTLNNPNVNTIYYSTAVASAQSAFFSTAVSDSSNNN
;
A
#
# COMPACT_ATOMS: atom_id res chain seq x y z
N MET A 1 -11.70 35.19 65.15
CA MET A 1 -11.86 35.79 63.80
C MET A 1 -10.92 35.04 62.86
N LYS A 2 -11.44 34.61 61.70
CA LYS A 2 -10.98 33.48 60.87
C LYS A 2 -9.48 33.49 60.50
N THR A 3 -8.86 32.32 60.60
CA THR A 3 -7.49 32.04 60.17
C THR A 3 -7.40 30.70 59.41
N LYS A 4 -6.55 30.70 58.37
CA LYS A 4 -5.84 29.60 57.69
C LYS A 4 -6.39 28.94 56.40
N LEU A 5 -5.65 29.25 55.33
CA LEU A 5 -4.96 28.40 54.33
C LEU A 5 -5.69 27.24 53.62
N TYR A 6 -5.67 27.26 52.27
CA TYR A 6 -5.28 26.18 51.32
C TYR A 6 -5.03 26.87 49.95
N SER A 7 -3.83 27.06 49.40
CA SER A 7 -2.81 26.15 48.82
C SER A 7 -3.25 25.28 47.64
N LYS A 8 -2.62 25.52 46.47
CA LYS A 8 -2.40 24.62 45.32
C LYS A 8 -3.61 24.15 44.50
N LEU A 9 -4.00 24.98 43.52
CA LEU A 9 -4.76 24.52 42.35
C LEU A 9 -3.75 24.04 41.29
N THR A 10 -3.35 22.77 41.37
CA THR A 10 -2.43 22.13 40.42
C THR A 10 -3.19 21.04 39.65
N LEU A 11 -3.32 21.25 38.34
CA LEU A 11 -3.18 20.26 37.28
C LEU A 11 -3.75 18.84 37.54
N GLN A 12 -5.04 18.63 37.28
CA GLN A 12 -5.62 17.30 37.04
C GLN A 12 -6.88 17.42 36.17
N PHE A 13 -6.68 17.62 34.88
CA PHE A 13 -7.73 17.52 33.85
C PHE A 13 -7.13 16.79 32.64
N ALA A 14 -6.81 15.52 32.84
CA ALA A 14 -6.46 14.59 31.78
C ALA A 14 -6.92 13.19 32.23
N LEU A 15 -7.46 12.41 31.29
CA LEU A 15 -8.20 11.15 31.47
C LEU A 15 -9.62 11.34 32.01
N PHE A 16 -10.60 11.65 31.15
CA PHE A 16 -11.89 10.95 31.18
C PHE A 16 -12.80 11.20 29.96
N VAL A 17 -12.29 11.22 28.72
CA VAL A 17 -13.18 11.20 27.53
C VAL A 17 -12.52 10.44 26.38
N LEU A 18 -12.61 9.11 26.38
CA LEU A 18 -12.33 8.29 25.18
C LEU A 18 -13.22 7.04 25.11
N CYS A 19 -14.51 7.19 25.46
CA CYS A 19 -15.52 6.13 25.30
C CYS A 19 -16.79 6.62 24.57
N LEU A 20 -16.92 7.92 24.31
CA LEU A 20 -18.14 8.51 23.74
C LEU A 20 -18.16 8.58 22.20
N LEU A 21 -17.08 8.20 21.51
CA LEU A 21 -17.01 8.29 20.04
C LEU A 21 -17.30 6.98 19.27
N ALA A 22 -17.50 5.85 19.95
CA ALA A 22 -17.91 4.61 19.29
C ALA A 22 -19.44 4.52 19.20
N ASN A 23 -20.06 5.45 18.49
CA ASN A 23 -21.27 5.15 17.71
C ASN A 23 -20.75 4.79 16.32
N SER A 24 -20.28 3.56 16.13
CA SER A 24 -19.85 3.11 14.81
C SER A 24 -21.08 2.92 13.93
N VAL A 25 -21.54 4.02 13.35
CA VAL A 25 -22.29 4.00 12.11
C VAL A 25 -21.47 3.14 11.15
N LEU A 26 -22.11 2.22 10.43
CA LEU A 26 -21.58 1.48 9.28
C LEU A 26 -21.23 2.43 8.12
N SER A 27 -20.51 3.53 8.38
CA SER A 27 -19.88 4.30 7.32
C SER A 27 -18.81 3.42 6.70
N ALA A 28 -18.76 3.35 5.37
CA ALA A 28 -17.69 2.66 4.64
C ALA A 28 -16.32 3.06 5.21
N GLN A 29 -15.68 2.11 5.92
CA GLN A 29 -14.36 2.34 6.49
C GLN A 29 -13.32 2.11 5.41
N ASN A 30 -12.36 3.01 5.36
CA ASN A 30 -11.30 2.93 4.38
C ASN A 30 -10.17 2.07 4.94
N ALA A 31 -10.36 0.76 4.85
CA ALA A 31 -9.39 -0.26 5.26
C ALA A 31 -8.11 -0.19 4.43
N THR A 32 -8.21 0.29 3.19
CA THR A 32 -7.11 0.46 2.25
C THR A 32 -7.05 1.88 1.69
N ARG A 33 -5.83 2.36 1.51
CA ARG A 33 -5.49 3.62 0.86
C ARG A 33 -4.27 3.43 -0.02
N SER A 34 -4.34 3.91 -1.26
CA SER A 34 -3.22 3.89 -2.19
C SER A 34 -2.73 5.31 -2.47
N LEU A 35 -1.40 5.46 -2.46
CA LEU A 35 -0.70 6.67 -2.86
C LEU A 35 0.09 6.37 -4.14
N PRO A 36 -0.51 6.51 -5.34
CA PRO A 36 0.23 6.49 -6.58
C PRO A 36 1.30 7.57 -6.59
N PHE A 37 2.47 7.25 -7.09
CA PHE A 37 3.55 8.21 -7.28
C PHE A 37 4.31 7.90 -8.55
N GLY A 38 5.08 8.87 -9.03
CA GLY A 38 5.82 8.69 -10.27
C GLY A 38 6.89 9.74 -10.44
N ILE A 39 7.75 9.48 -11.42
CA ILE A 39 8.69 10.45 -11.98
C ILE A 39 8.15 10.92 -13.33
N GLY A 40 8.52 12.14 -13.72
CA GLY A 40 7.89 12.74 -14.88
C GLY A 40 8.00 14.24 -14.91
N ARG A 41 7.21 14.84 -15.80
CA ARG A 41 7.21 16.28 -16.07
C ARG A 41 5.80 16.82 -16.27
N ASN A 42 5.65 18.15 -16.22
CA ASN A 42 4.41 18.79 -16.63
C ASN A 42 4.10 18.49 -18.11
N CYS A 43 2.84 18.17 -18.41
CA CYS A 43 2.36 17.98 -19.77
C CYS A 43 2.55 19.26 -20.58
N GLY A 44 2.94 19.14 -21.85
CA GLY A 44 3.25 20.28 -22.71
C GLY A 44 4.62 20.92 -22.46
N ALA A 45 5.34 20.52 -21.41
CA ALA A 45 6.71 21.00 -21.21
C ALA A 45 7.62 20.46 -22.32
N GLY A 46 8.36 21.37 -22.97
CA GLY A 46 9.40 21.01 -23.94
C GLY A 46 10.55 20.24 -23.27
N THR A 47 11.49 19.75 -24.09
CA THR A 47 12.70 19.03 -23.62
C THR A 47 13.67 19.92 -22.84
N ALA A 48 13.43 21.23 -22.77
CA ALA A 48 14.26 22.19 -22.05
C ALA A 48 14.08 22.05 -20.52
N THR A 49 15.20 21.78 -19.85
CA THR A 49 15.37 21.39 -18.44
C THR A 49 15.20 22.53 -17.43
N THR A 50 14.35 23.53 -17.68
CA THR A 50 14.20 24.68 -16.77
C THR A 50 13.44 24.29 -15.48
N ALA A 51 14.19 23.72 -14.54
CA ALA A 51 14.08 23.67 -13.06
C ALA A 51 12.72 23.48 -12.35
N THR A 52 11.58 23.43 -13.03
CA THR A 52 10.23 23.44 -12.42
C THR A 52 9.27 22.37 -12.99
N SER A 53 9.67 21.63 -14.02
CA SER A 53 8.83 20.61 -14.65
C SER A 53 9.13 19.18 -14.18
N ASP A 54 10.41 18.79 -14.15
CA ASP A 54 10.82 17.44 -13.76
C ASP A 54 10.72 17.25 -12.24
N SER A 55 10.01 16.22 -11.80
CA SER A 55 9.81 15.98 -10.37
C SER A 55 9.42 14.53 -10.11
N VAL A 56 9.57 14.12 -8.85
CA VAL A 56 8.79 13.02 -8.27
C VAL A 56 7.49 13.64 -7.75
N LYS A 57 6.34 13.05 -8.07
CA LYS A 57 5.03 13.46 -7.52
C LYS A 57 4.34 12.28 -6.85
N VAL A 58 3.69 12.55 -5.73
CA VAL A 58 2.84 11.60 -4.99
C VAL A 58 1.42 12.16 -4.97
N TYR A 59 0.46 11.30 -5.26
CA TYR A 59 -0.96 11.63 -5.33
C TYR A 59 -1.74 10.85 -4.28
N ASN A 60 -2.79 11.47 -3.77
CA ASN A 60 -3.89 10.74 -3.15
C ASN A 60 -4.92 10.40 -4.24
N PHE A 61 -5.29 9.13 -4.36
CA PHE A 61 -6.33 8.68 -5.29
C PHE A 61 -7.66 8.50 -4.57
N ASN A 62 -8.70 9.14 -5.11
CA ASN A 62 -10.08 8.94 -4.70
C ASN A 62 -10.80 8.13 -5.79
N ASP A 63 -11.07 6.87 -5.50
CA ASP A 63 -11.74 5.91 -6.39
C ASP A 63 -13.24 6.17 -6.54
N VAL A 64 -13.86 6.91 -5.60
CA VAL A 64 -15.29 7.28 -5.68
C VAL A 64 -15.51 8.39 -6.69
N THR A 65 -14.64 9.41 -6.70
CA THR A 65 -14.73 10.55 -7.62
C THR A 65 -13.82 10.40 -8.85
N ASN A 66 -13.06 9.31 -8.92
CA ASN A 66 -12.04 9.03 -9.92
C ASN A 66 -11.10 10.23 -10.15
N SER A 67 -10.49 10.72 -9.07
CA SER A 67 -9.70 11.96 -9.09
C SER A 67 -8.44 11.86 -8.26
N PHE A 68 -7.41 12.60 -8.66
CA PHE A 68 -6.21 12.80 -7.84
C PHE A 68 -6.25 14.11 -7.05
N THR A 69 -5.51 14.13 -5.95
CA THR A 69 -5.03 15.37 -5.33
C THR A 69 -3.52 15.24 -5.10
N SER A 70 -2.76 16.29 -5.41
CA SER A 70 -1.31 16.29 -5.18
C SER A 70 -1.01 16.30 -3.68
N LEU A 71 -0.25 15.33 -3.20
CA LEU A 71 0.23 15.26 -1.81
C LEU A 71 1.64 15.82 -1.67
N TYR A 72 2.49 15.54 -2.66
CA TYR A 72 3.89 15.92 -2.62
C TYR A 72 4.46 16.07 -4.03
N ALA A 73 5.36 17.03 -4.20
CA ALA A 73 6.14 17.21 -5.41
C ALA A 73 7.54 17.68 -5.03
N GLY A 74 8.57 17.03 -5.56
CA GLY A 74 9.96 17.40 -5.31
C GLY A 74 10.88 16.95 -6.43
N LYS A 75 11.80 17.83 -6.86
CA LYS A 75 12.87 17.46 -7.78
C LYS A 75 14.10 17.02 -6.98
N PRO A 76 14.47 15.73 -7.00
CA PRO A 76 15.66 15.28 -6.30
C PRO A 76 16.94 15.89 -6.94
N VAL A 77 17.89 16.30 -6.12
CA VAL A 77 19.24 16.67 -6.57
C VAL A 77 20.14 15.47 -6.35
N LEU A 78 20.46 14.79 -7.46
CA LEU A 78 21.27 13.58 -7.48
C LEU A 78 22.65 13.90 -8.05
N ASN A 79 23.70 13.29 -7.50
CA ASN A 79 25.03 13.30 -8.11
C ASN A 79 24.99 12.57 -9.47
N THR A 80 26.05 12.70 -10.27
CA THR A 80 26.16 12.09 -11.60
C THR A 80 25.64 10.64 -11.64
N PRO A 81 24.74 10.29 -12.58
CA PRO A 81 24.36 11.05 -13.78
C PRO A 81 23.26 12.11 -13.60
N GLY A 82 22.74 12.30 -12.38
CA GLY A 82 21.66 13.25 -12.09
C GLY A 82 20.26 12.68 -12.31
N PHE A 83 19.25 13.49 -11.99
CA PHE A 83 17.84 13.12 -12.16
C PHE A 83 17.33 13.49 -13.56
N SER A 84 16.78 12.51 -14.26
CA SER A 84 16.07 12.67 -15.53
C SER A 84 14.86 11.73 -15.58
N PRO A 85 13.64 12.24 -15.82
CA PRO A 85 12.49 11.35 -16.01
C PRO A 85 12.50 10.61 -17.36
N TYR A 86 13.33 11.02 -18.33
CA TYR A 86 13.35 10.39 -19.67
C TYR A 86 14.05 9.05 -19.71
N SER A 87 15.10 8.91 -18.89
CA SER A 87 15.92 7.70 -18.82
C SER A 87 15.81 7.04 -17.45
N GLY A 88 14.75 7.39 -16.74
CA GLY A 88 14.51 7.02 -15.36
C GLY A 88 13.34 6.06 -15.23
N SER A 89 13.41 5.22 -14.21
CA SER A 89 12.32 4.39 -13.69
C SER A 89 12.24 4.54 -12.17
N ILE A 90 11.08 4.26 -11.57
CA ILE A 90 10.84 4.41 -10.14
C ILE A 90 10.06 3.22 -9.59
N ALA A 91 10.48 2.69 -8.45
CA ALA A 91 9.78 1.62 -7.74
C ALA A 91 9.79 1.86 -6.22
N PHE A 92 8.88 1.21 -5.50
CA PHE A 92 8.90 1.17 -4.03
C PHE A 92 9.23 -0.23 -3.56
N ASN A 93 10.30 -0.39 -2.78
CA ASN A 93 10.63 -1.68 -2.19
C ASN A 93 9.95 -1.78 -0.81
N PRO A 94 9.02 -2.73 -0.63
CA PRO A 94 8.26 -2.82 0.60
C PRO A 94 9.01 -3.57 1.71
N GLN A 95 10.14 -4.21 1.42
CA GLN A 95 10.97 -4.83 2.44
C GLN A 95 11.81 -3.81 3.21
N ASP A 96 12.40 -2.83 2.53
CA ASP A 96 13.23 -1.80 3.17
C ASP A 96 12.54 -0.44 3.30
N GLN A 97 11.32 -0.33 2.76
CA GLN A 97 10.47 0.85 2.78
C GLN A 97 11.13 2.07 2.12
N LYS A 98 11.83 1.86 0.99
CA LYS A 98 12.50 2.91 0.20
C LYS A 98 11.96 3.05 -1.21
N MET A 99 12.10 4.27 -1.76
CA MET A 99 11.95 4.50 -3.20
C MET A 99 13.27 4.25 -3.90
N TYR A 100 13.19 3.50 -5.00
CA TYR A 100 14.29 3.17 -5.89
C TYR A 100 14.11 3.93 -7.18
N TYR A 101 15.01 4.85 -7.49
CA TYR A 101 15.11 5.49 -8.79
C TYR A 101 16.24 4.85 -9.56
N ILE A 102 15.92 4.34 -10.74
CA ILE A 102 16.86 3.69 -11.63
C ILE A 102 17.04 4.62 -12.82
N VAL A 103 18.26 5.02 -13.09
CA VAL A 103 18.60 5.75 -14.32
C VAL A 103 19.47 4.87 -15.19
N THR A 104 19.00 4.64 -16.42
CA THR A 104 19.76 3.96 -17.45
C THR A 104 20.47 4.99 -18.31
N THR A 105 21.70 4.69 -18.74
CA THR A 105 22.41 5.55 -19.70
C THR A 105 22.85 4.74 -20.91
N THR A 106 23.31 5.43 -21.95
CA THR A 106 23.81 4.82 -23.18
C THR A 106 24.90 3.78 -22.86
N GLY A 107 24.72 2.54 -23.30
CA GLY A 107 25.69 1.44 -23.10
C GLY A 107 25.26 0.31 -22.16
N ASN A 108 23.97 0.11 -21.92
CA ASN A 108 23.41 -0.98 -21.08
C ASN A 108 23.89 -0.94 -19.62
N ASN A 109 24.00 0.25 -19.05
CA ASN A 109 24.36 0.46 -17.64
C ASN A 109 23.17 1.04 -16.86
N SER A 110 23.22 0.90 -15.54
CA SER A 110 22.20 1.43 -14.63
C SER A 110 22.85 1.99 -13.38
N SER A 111 22.44 3.19 -12.96
CA SER A 111 22.71 3.73 -11.63
C SER A 111 21.41 3.77 -10.84
N ILE A 112 21.46 3.38 -9.57
CA ILE A 112 20.29 3.35 -8.70
C ILE A 112 20.51 4.27 -7.52
N PHE A 113 19.53 5.13 -7.25
CA PHE A 113 19.47 6.02 -6.10
C PHE A 113 18.31 5.59 -5.22
N VAL A 114 18.57 5.46 -3.92
CA VAL A 114 17.60 4.97 -2.95
C VAL A 114 17.38 6.02 -1.87
N TRP A 115 16.13 6.40 -1.59
CA TRP A 115 15.80 7.34 -0.52
C TRP A 115 14.41 7.09 0.09
N THR A 116 14.11 7.81 1.17
CA THR A 116 12.85 7.69 1.90
C THR A 116 11.70 8.42 1.16
N PRO A 117 10.52 7.81 0.96
CA PRO A 117 9.43 8.38 0.15
C PRO A 117 9.01 9.83 0.42
N ASN A 118 9.04 10.25 1.68
CA ASN A 118 8.59 11.57 2.14
C ASN A 118 9.70 12.63 2.19
N THR A 119 10.83 12.42 1.51
CA THR A 119 11.93 13.38 1.44
C THR A 119 12.31 13.72 0.00
N THR A 120 12.84 14.93 -0.20
CA THR A 120 13.52 15.32 -1.44
C THR A 120 15.03 15.25 -1.20
N PRO A 121 15.77 14.31 -1.79
CA PRO A 121 17.21 14.21 -1.56
C PRO A 121 17.96 15.41 -2.17
N SER A 122 19.06 15.80 -1.50
CA SER A 122 19.98 16.85 -1.93
C SER A 122 21.42 16.33 -1.98
N GLY A 123 22.04 16.31 -3.17
CA GLY A 123 23.40 15.83 -3.37
C GLY A 123 23.57 14.32 -3.14
N LEU A 124 22.52 13.53 -3.37
CA LEU A 124 22.54 12.09 -3.09
C LEU A 124 23.44 11.34 -4.08
N SER A 125 24.34 10.53 -3.56
CA SER A 125 25.17 9.61 -4.35
C SER A 125 24.41 8.34 -4.71
N ARG A 126 24.80 7.71 -5.83
CA ARG A 126 24.27 6.41 -6.25
C ARG A 126 24.45 5.38 -5.13
N THR A 127 23.41 4.61 -4.86
CA THR A 127 23.43 3.47 -3.93
C THR A 127 23.99 2.24 -4.62
N TYR A 128 23.58 1.99 -5.86
CA TYR A 128 24.07 0.87 -6.68
C TYR A 128 24.49 1.35 -8.07
N ASN A 129 25.44 0.64 -8.68
CA ASN A 129 25.95 0.96 -10.01
C ASN A 129 26.32 -0.30 -10.76
N TYR A 130 25.71 -0.49 -11.92
CA TYR A 130 25.90 -1.66 -12.76
C TYR A 130 26.34 -1.21 -14.14
N SER A 131 27.56 -1.58 -14.53
CA SER A 131 28.14 -1.22 -15.83
C SER A 131 27.60 -2.05 -16.99
N THR A 132 26.98 -3.20 -16.71
CA THR A 132 26.54 -4.19 -17.71
C THR A 132 25.09 -4.64 -17.54
N GLN A 133 24.36 -4.05 -16.61
CA GLN A 133 22.94 -4.35 -16.40
C GLN A 133 22.10 -3.16 -16.84
N PHE A 134 21.19 -3.42 -17.77
CA PHE A 134 20.17 -2.47 -18.19
C PHE A 134 18.88 -2.79 -17.45
N ILE A 135 18.54 -1.97 -16.46
CA ILE A 135 17.44 -2.22 -15.53
C ILE A 135 16.29 -1.30 -15.89
N VAL A 136 15.21 -1.90 -16.37
CA VAL A 136 13.96 -1.21 -16.77
C VAL A 136 12.77 -2.10 -16.43
N GLY A 137 11.59 -1.49 -16.31
CA GLY A 137 10.36 -2.22 -15.99
C GLY A 137 10.53 -3.08 -14.74
N LEU A 138 10.89 -2.45 -13.62
CA LEU A 138 11.14 -3.11 -12.34
C LEU A 138 9.99 -2.82 -11.38
N ASP A 139 9.47 -3.86 -10.74
CA ASP A 139 8.66 -3.70 -9.53
C ASP A 139 9.02 -4.75 -8.48
N PHE A 140 8.65 -4.50 -7.23
CA PHE A 140 8.93 -5.40 -6.11
C PHE A 140 7.66 -6.15 -5.71
N ASP A 141 7.78 -7.46 -5.59
CA ASP A 141 6.71 -8.31 -5.07
C ASP A 141 6.37 -7.87 -3.62
N PRO A 142 5.15 -7.39 -3.34
CA PRO A 142 4.80 -6.86 -2.03
C PRO A 142 4.75 -7.92 -0.94
N THR A 143 4.70 -9.19 -1.29
CA THR A 143 4.64 -10.30 -0.33
C THR A 143 6.03 -10.73 0.13
N THR A 144 7.06 -10.56 -0.71
CA THR A 144 8.42 -11.06 -0.44
C THR A 144 9.50 -9.98 -0.44
N GLY A 145 9.26 -8.82 -1.06
CA GLY A 145 10.28 -7.78 -1.28
C GLY A 145 11.23 -8.09 -2.43
N THR A 146 10.98 -9.17 -3.17
CA THR A 146 11.83 -9.58 -4.29
C THR A 146 11.57 -8.68 -5.50
N GLY A 147 12.63 -8.12 -6.09
CA GLY A 147 12.51 -7.35 -7.33
C GLY A 147 12.37 -8.25 -8.54
N TYR A 148 11.51 -7.86 -9.48
CA TYR A 148 11.42 -8.48 -10.81
C TYR A 148 11.45 -7.38 -11.87
N GLN A 149 12.35 -7.54 -12.83
CA GLN A 149 12.42 -6.65 -13.99
C GLN A 149 11.95 -7.35 -15.26
N LEU A 150 11.41 -6.59 -16.20
CA LEU A 150 11.10 -7.03 -17.55
C LEU A 150 12.12 -6.47 -18.55
N GLU A 151 12.58 -7.34 -19.45
CA GLU A 151 13.62 -7.04 -20.43
C GLU A 151 13.08 -7.30 -21.83
N PHE A 152 13.49 -6.48 -22.81
CA PHE A 152 13.24 -6.79 -24.22
C PHE A 152 14.44 -7.52 -24.83
N ASN A 153 14.20 -8.68 -25.45
CA ASN A 153 15.21 -9.41 -26.18
C ASN A 153 15.22 -8.97 -27.65
N GLY A 154 16.32 -8.33 -28.05
CA GLY A 154 16.53 -7.86 -29.42
C GLY A 154 16.03 -6.43 -29.67
N SER A 155 16.36 -5.90 -30.84
CA SER A 155 16.13 -4.50 -31.22
C SER A 155 15.02 -4.29 -32.25
N THR A 156 14.43 -5.37 -32.77
CA THR A 156 13.41 -5.32 -33.84
C THR A 156 12.10 -5.97 -33.40
N ALA A 157 10.98 -5.31 -33.70
CA ALA A 157 9.65 -5.84 -33.47
C ALA A 157 9.33 -7.06 -34.38
N PRO A 158 8.43 -7.98 -33.97
CA PRO A 158 7.76 -8.01 -32.67
C PRO A 158 8.74 -8.35 -31.54
N TYR A 159 8.63 -7.62 -30.44
CA TYR A 159 9.56 -7.73 -29.33
C TYR A 159 9.25 -8.95 -28.46
N VAL A 160 10.30 -9.70 -28.12
CA VAL A 160 10.23 -10.77 -27.12
C VAL A 160 10.52 -10.16 -25.76
N ILE A 161 9.70 -10.50 -24.75
CA ILE A 161 9.88 -10.02 -23.38
C ILE A 161 10.42 -11.18 -22.54
N SER A 162 11.40 -10.89 -21.68
CA SER A 162 11.84 -11.78 -20.61
C SER A 162 11.58 -11.15 -19.25
N ILE A 163 11.51 -11.98 -18.21
CA ILE A 163 11.51 -11.56 -16.82
C ILE A 163 12.81 -12.00 -16.14
N ARG A 164 13.28 -11.20 -15.19
CA ARG A 164 14.46 -11.51 -14.39
C ARG A 164 14.25 -11.10 -12.94
N LYS A 165 14.60 -12.01 -12.03
CA LYS A 165 14.65 -11.73 -10.60
C LYS A 165 15.87 -10.89 -10.26
N VAL A 166 15.69 -9.87 -9.42
CA VAL A 166 16.73 -8.94 -9.00
C VAL A 166 16.74 -8.79 -7.49
N ASN A 167 17.94 -8.81 -6.91
CA ASN A 167 18.18 -8.41 -5.53
C ASN A 167 19.43 -7.54 -5.47
N PHE A 168 19.22 -6.24 -5.26
CA PHE A 168 20.30 -5.25 -5.23
C PHE A 168 21.21 -5.40 -4.02
N ALA A 169 20.66 -5.77 -2.87
CA ALA A 169 21.41 -5.92 -1.63
C ALA A 169 22.44 -7.06 -1.70
N THR A 170 22.10 -8.15 -2.41
CA THR A 170 23.01 -9.29 -2.62
C THR A 170 23.72 -9.27 -3.97
N ASN A 171 23.52 -8.21 -4.78
CA ASN A 171 24.03 -8.10 -6.14
C ASN A 171 23.66 -9.31 -7.03
N TYR A 172 22.44 -9.83 -6.86
CA TYR A 172 21.97 -11.01 -7.56
C TYR A 172 21.04 -10.63 -8.72
N PHE A 173 21.35 -11.16 -9.90
CA PHE A 173 20.51 -11.13 -11.10
C PHE A 173 20.30 -12.57 -11.55
N GLY A 174 19.05 -13.04 -11.55
CA GLY A 174 18.71 -14.42 -11.90
C GLY A 174 18.80 -14.72 -13.41
N PRO A 175 18.30 -15.87 -13.88
CA PRO A 175 18.14 -16.12 -15.32
C PRO A 175 17.18 -15.10 -15.98
N SER A 176 17.37 -14.87 -17.28
CA SER A 176 16.42 -14.11 -18.10
C SER A 176 15.50 -15.10 -18.80
N ASP A 177 14.29 -15.27 -18.28
CA ASP A 177 13.33 -16.28 -18.71
C ASP A 177 12.25 -15.66 -19.60
N THR A 178 11.98 -16.27 -20.74
CA THR A 178 11.09 -15.69 -21.77
C THR A 178 9.63 -15.78 -21.36
N LEU A 179 8.88 -14.69 -21.57
CA LEU A 179 7.44 -14.67 -21.47
C LEU A 179 6.80 -15.15 -22.78
N ILE A 180 5.94 -16.17 -22.70
CA ILE A 180 5.14 -16.65 -23.81
C ILE A 180 3.88 -15.78 -23.90
N LEU A 181 3.78 -15.01 -24.98
CA LEU A 181 2.57 -14.25 -25.31
C LEU A 181 1.55 -15.15 -26.03
N PRO A 182 0.24 -15.05 -25.72
CA PRO A 182 -0.80 -15.73 -26.47
C PRO A 182 -0.72 -15.45 -27.98
N PRO A 183 -1.09 -16.42 -28.85
CA PRO A 183 -1.02 -16.27 -30.29
C PRO A 183 -1.70 -14.99 -30.79
N GLY A 184 -1.01 -14.23 -31.66
CA GLY A 184 -1.50 -12.98 -32.23
C GLY A 184 -1.46 -11.77 -31.30
N LYS A 185 -1.02 -11.92 -30.04
CA LYS A 185 -0.88 -10.82 -29.06
C LYS A 185 0.55 -10.28 -28.99
N ASN A 186 1.13 -10.03 -30.17
CA ASN A 186 2.49 -9.53 -30.30
C ASN A 186 2.64 -8.09 -29.80
N ILE A 187 3.86 -7.74 -29.37
CA ILE A 187 4.25 -6.40 -28.92
C ILE A 187 5.09 -5.73 -30.01
N TYR A 188 4.63 -4.57 -30.52
CA TYR A 188 5.34 -3.81 -31.54
C TYR A 188 5.93 -2.49 -31.04
N LYS A 189 5.67 -2.14 -29.78
CA LYS A 189 6.17 -0.92 -29.14
C LYS A 189 6.65 -1.23 -27.73
N GLN A 190 7.81 -0.66 -27.36
CA GLN A 190 8.43 -0.83 -26.04
C GLN A 190 7.95 0.21 -25.02
N SER A 191 6.81 0.86 -25.27
CA SER A 191 6.17 1.80 -24.35
C SER A 191 5.23 1.04 -23.43
N GLY A 192 5.44 1.17 -22.13
CA GLY A 192 4.65 0.43 -21.17
C GLY A 192 5.26 0.40 -19.79
N ASP A 193 4.66 -0.39 -18.92
CA ASP A 193 5.10 -0.53 -17.54
C ASP A 193 4.69 -1.90 -16.95
N VAL A 194 5.26 -2.22 -15.79
CA VAL A 194 5.04 -3.43 -15.01
C VAL A 194 4.55 -3.07 -13.60
N VAL A 195 3.73 -3.93 -13.01
CA VAL A 195 3.21 -3.69 -11.66
C VAL A 195 2.84 -4.98 -10.96
N PHE A 196 3.13 -5.05 -9.66
CA PHE A 196 2.56 -6.02 -8.75
C PHE A 196 1.29 -5.48 -8.08
N THR A 197 0.28 -6.32 -7.99
CA THR A 197 -0.84 -6.09 -7.06
C THR A 197 -0.41 -6.44 -5.63
N PRO A 198 -1.11 -5.94 -4.59
CA PRO A 198 -0.86 -6.30 -3.19
C PRO A 198 -0.88 -7.82 -2.89
N LEU A 199 -1.50 -8.61 -3.76
CA LEU A 199 -1.59 -10.06 -3.63
C LEU A 199 -0.41 -10.81 -4.29
N GLY A 200 0.60 -10.09 -4.79
CA GLY A 200 1.74 -10.70 -5.48
C GLY A 200 1.44 -11.12 -6.92
N GLN A 201 0.36 -10.63 -7.52
CA GLN A 201 0.11 -10.90 -8.96
C GLN A 201 0.86 -9.87 -9.81
N LEU A 202 1.64 -10.34 -10.78
CA LEU A 202 2.42 -9.52 -11.70
C LEU A 202 1.63 -9.24 -12.98
N TYR A 203 1.52 -7.96 -13.35
CA TYR A 203 0.93 -7.50 -14.59
C TYR A 203 1.92 -6.63 -15.34
N PHE A 204 1.82 -6.61 -16.67
CA PHE A 204 2.49 -5.61 -17.49
C PHE A 204 1.56 -5.12 -18.59
N ALA A 205 1.77 -3.89 -19.03
CA ALA A 205 1.11 -3.35 -20.20
C ALA A 205 2.14 -2.73 -21.14
N PHE A 206 2.41 -3.39 -22.27
CA PHE A 206 3.26 -2.86 -23.34
C PHE A 206 2.46 -2.78 -24.64
N ASP A 207 2.76 -1.79 -25.49
CA ASP A 207 2.03 -1.59 -26.75
C ASP A 207 0.50 -1.55 -26.54
N ASN A 208 0.10 -0.88 -25.44
CA ASN A 208 -1.27 -0.81 -24.91
C ASN A 208 -1.98 -2.16 -24.76
N LYS A 209 -1.26 -3.27 -24.58
CA LYS A 209 -1.85 -4.60 -24.32
C LYS A 209 -1.50 -5.01 -22.90
N LEU A 210 -2.52 -5.28 -22.08
CA LEU A 210 -2.39 -5.68 -20.69
C LEU A 210 -2.33 -7.21 -20.58
N PHE A 211 -1.37 -7.70 -19.82
CA PHE A 211 -1.19 -9.13 -19.54
C PHE A 211 -0.97 -9.35 -18.05
N GLN A 212 -1.39 -10.53 -17.58
CA GLN A 212 -0.95 -11.09 -16.31
C GLN A 212 0.16 -12.13 -16.56
N VAL A 213 1.19 -12.15 -15.72
CA VAL A 213 2.29 -13.10 -15.80
C VAL A 213 2.10 -14.23 -14.79
N ASP A 214 2.19 -15.48 -15.25
CA ASP A 214 2.39 -16.63 -14.36
C ASP A 214 3.89 -16.88 -14.21
N TYR A 215 4.46 -16.37 -13.11
CA TYR A 215 5.88 -16.49 -12.79
C TYR A 215 6.17 -17.59 -11.76
N SER A 216 5.19 -18.44 -11.44
CA SER A 216 5.31 -19.50 -10.43
C SER A 216 6.42 -20.50 -10.72
N ASN A 217 6.72 -20.74 -12.00
CA ASN A 217 7.76 -21.65 -12.48
C ASN A 217 9.06 -20.93 -12.91
N TYR A 218 9.28 -19.68 -12.47
CA TYR A 218 10.50 -18.93 -12.79
C TYR A 218 11.76 -19.72 -12.39
N GLY A 219 12.74 -19.80 -13.29
CA GLY A 219 13.95 -20.58 -13.10
C GLY A 219 14.66 -20.87 -14.43
N PRO A 220 15.95 -21.27 -14.41
CA PRO A 220 16.81 -21.23 -15.59
C PRO A 220 16.22 -21.87 -16.85
N GLY A 221 15.97 -21.04 -17.88
CA GLY A 221 15.46 -21.49 -19.18
C GLY A 221 13.95 -21.71 -19.20
N ALA A 222 13.23 -21.29 -18.16
CA ALA A 222 11.79 -21.35 -18.12
C ALA A 222 11.18 -20.51 -19.25
N LYS A 223 10.03 -20.96 -19.74
CA LYS A 223 9.16 -20.18 -20.59
C LYS A 223 7.85 -19.98 -19.84
N LEU A 224 7.58 -18.74 -19.47
CA LEU A 224 6.52 -18.39 -18.53
C LEU A 224 5.30 -17.94 -19.28
N ASN A 225 4.15 -18.54 -18.99
CA ASN A 225 2.91 -18.19 -19.67
C ASN A 225 2.42 -16.81 -19.23
N THR A 226 1.76 -16.12 -20.15
CA THR A 226 1.04 -14.88 -19.86
C THR A 226 -0.42 -15.02 -20.27
N THR A 227 -1.30 -14.41 -19.49
CA THR A 227 -2.72 -14.29 -19.80
C THR A 227 -2.97 -12.91 -20.39
N PHE A 228 -3.42 -12.84 -21.64
CA PHE A 228 -3.88 -11.59 -22.23
C PHE A 228 -5.19 -11.17 -21.58
N ILE A 229 -5.23 -9.93 -21.06
CA ILE A 229 -6.44 -9.36 -20.46
C ILE A 229 -7.19 -8.55 -21.50
N ASP A 230 -6.56 -7.50 -22.05
CA ASP A 230 -7.22 -6.63 -23.03
C ASP A 230 -6.24 -5.76 -23.83
N THR A 231 -6.73 -5.17 -24.92
CA THR A 231 -6.10 -4.03 -25.59
C THR A 231 -6.70 -2.75 -25.02
N LEU A 232 -5.87 -1.95 -24.37
CA LEU A 232 -6.28 -0.75 -23.65
C LEU A 232 -6.56 0.41 -24.63
N ALA A 233 -7.83 0.81 -24.70
CA ALA A 233 -8.30 1.96 -25.48
C ALA A 233 -7.96 3.31 -24.80
N LEU A 234 -6.67 3.57 -24.57
CA LEU A 234 -6.19 4.74 -23.83
C LEU A 234 -6.25 6.06 -24.63
N GLY A 235 -6.36 5.97 -25.96
CA GLY A 235 -6.27 7.10 -26.90
C GLY A 235 -4.83 7.64 -27.09
N ASN A 236 -3.90 7.25 -26.22
CA ASN A 236 -2.50 7.68 -26.16
C ASN A 236 -1.61 6.48 -25.83
N VAL A 237 -0.28 6.64 -25.86
CA VAL A 237 0.64 5.57 -25.40
C VAL A 237 0.70 5.52 -23.88
N LEU A 238 0.73 4.32 -23.31
CA LEU A 238 1.01 4.10 -21.90
C LEU A 238 2.50 4.30 -21.63
N LEU A 239 2.83 5.09 -20.61
CA LEU A 239 4.20 5.33 -20.17
C LEU A 239 4.48 4.79 -18.77
N GLY A 240 3.51 4.88 -17.87
CA GLY A 240 3.61 4.33 -16.53
C GLY A 240 2.28 3.72 -16.10
N MET A 241 2.32 2.72 -15.24
CA MET A 241 1.17 2.01 -14.71
C MET A 241 1.42 1.59 -13.26
N THR A 242 0.48 1.84 -12.37
CA THR A 242 0.55 1.32 -11.01
C THR A 242 -0.80 0.78 -10.55
N TYR A 243 -0.86 0.15 -9.38
CA TYR A 243 -2.07 -0.38 -8.78
C TYR A 243 -2.55 0.52 -7.64
N ALA A 244 -3.84 0.85 -7.63
CA ALA A 244 -4.43 1.69 -6.60
C ALA A 244 -5.91 1.34 -6.40
N GLN A 245 -6.33 1.21 -5.14
CA GLN A 245 -7.75 1.03 -4.76
C GLN A 245 -8.47 -0.07 -5.57
N GLY A 246 -7.83 -1.20 -5.82
CA GLY A 246 -8.45 -2.33 -6.54
C GLY A 246 -8.28 -2.29 -8.07
N LYS A 247 -7.70 -1.22 -8.62
CA LYS A 247 -7.65 -0.94 -10.06
C LYS A 247 -6.24 -0.57 -10.50
N PHE A 248 -5.98 -0.50 -11.81
CA PHE A 248 -4.75 0.08 -12.32
C PHE A 248 -4.93 1.55 -12.65
N ILE A 249 -3.85 2.31 -12.51
CA ILE A 249 -3.75 3.70 -12.90
C ILE A 249 -2.67 3.81 -13.95
N ALA A 250 -3.01 4.27 -15.14
CA ALA A 250 -2.08 4.52 -16.23
C ALA A 250 -1.80 6.01 -16.39
N SER A 251 -0.55 6.36 -16.64
CA SER A 251 -0.11 7.64 -17.19
C SER A 251 0.00 7.50 -18.71
N CYS A 252 -0.71 8.34 -19.44
CA CYS A 252 -0.76 8.28 -20.90
C CYS A 252 -0.33 9.61 -21.52
N GLN A 253 0.35 9.52 -22.67
CA GLN A 253 0.86 10.67 -23.40
C GLN A 253 0.77 10.44 -24.91
N ASN A 254 0.61 11.49 -25.70
CA ASN A 254 0.88 11.41 -27.14
C ASN A 254 2.39 11.55 -27.44
N SER A 255 2.81 11.20 -28.66
CA SER A 255 4.21 11.25 -29.09
C SER A 255 4.89 12.62 -28.88
N GLY A 256 4.11 13.71 -28.91
CA GLY A 256 4.61 15.08 -28.78
C GLY A 256 4.59 15.68 -27.37
N ASN A 257 4.17 14.95 -26.33
CA ASN A 257 3.90 15.50 -25.00
C ASN A 257 2.93 16.69 -24.98
N THR A 258 2.00 16.80 -25.94
CA THR A 258 1.04 17.91 -25.97
C THR A 258 -0.32 17.53 -25.37
N THR A 259 -0.63 16.24 -25.29
CA THR A 259 -1.83 15.73 -24.63
C THR A 259 -1.44 14.61 -23.68
N CYS A 260 -1.83 14.74 -22.42
CA CYS A 260 -1.49 13.79 -21.38
C CYS A 260 -2.68 13.58 -20.46
N SER A 261 -2.82 12.40 -19.91
CA SER A 261 -3.95 12.04 -19.06
C SER A 261 -3.57 10.93 -18.10
N PHE A 262 -4.21 10.91 -16.95
CA PHE A 262 -4.28 9.72 -16.12
C PHE A 262 -5.56 8.95 -16.43
N LYS A 263 -5.47 7.62 -16.47
CA LYS A 263 -6.60 6.73 -16.74
C LYS A 263 -6.68 5.69 -15.63
N GLU A 264 -7.89 5.43 -15.18
CA GLU A 264 -8.21 4.26 -14.38
C GLU A 264 -8.49 3.10 -15.35
N ILE A 265 -8.00 1.90 -15.01
CA ILE A 265 -8.27 0.66 -15.72
C ILE A 265 -8.81 -0.34 -14.70
N ASP A 266 -10.09 -0.64 -14.80
CA ASP A 266 -10.78 -1.65 -13.99
C ASP A 266 -10.91 -2.95 -14.79
N ILE A 267 -10.42 -4.06 -14.25
CA ILE A 267 -10.48 -5.38 -14.89
C ILE A 267 -11.39 -6.36 -14.16
N SER A 268 -12.16 -5.90 -13.15
CA SER A 268 -13.01 -6.76 -12.31
C SER A 268 -14.09 -7.50 -13.09
N SER A 269 -14.47 -7.00 -14.26
CA SER A 269 -15.44 -7.64 -15.17
C SER A 269 -14.84 -8.72 -16.08
N GLY A 270 -13.52 -8.92 -16.03
CA GLY A 270 -12.78 -9.78 -16.96
C GLY A 270 -12.35 -9.09 -18.27
N THR A 271 -12.79 -7.86 -18.51
CA THR A 271 -12.32 -6.98 -19.60
C THR A 271 -11.95 -5.60 -19.05
N ALA A 272 -11.14 -4.83 -19.77
CA ALA A 272 -10.66 -3.54 -19.29
C ALA A 272 -11.72 -2.44 -19.50
N VAL A 273 -12.25 -1.90 -18.40
CA VAL A 273 -13.06 -0.68 -18.40
C VAL A 273 -12.17 0.51 -18.08
N ILE A 274 -12.13 1.51 -18.96
CA ILE A 274 -11.17 2.62 -18.89
C ILE A 274 -11.91 3.94 -18.64
N ASN A 275 -11.55 4.63 -17.57
CA ASN A 275 -12.12 5.92 -17.19
C ASN A 275 -11.04 7.00 -17.07
N ASN A 276 -11.41 8.26 -17.31
CA ASN A 276 -10.50 9.40 -17.08
C ASN A 276 -10.35 9.67 -15.59
N ILE A 277 -9.11 9.79 -15.11
CA ILE A 277 -8.83 10.33 -13.78
C ILE A 277 -8.72 11.84 -13.87
N THR A 278 -9.54 12.53 -13.10
CA THR A 278 -9.59 13.99 -13.11
C THR A 278 -8.58 14.58 -12.12
N LEU A 279 -7.82 15.58 -12.55
CA LEU A 279 -7.01 16.41 -11.65
C LEU A 279 -7.83 17.59 -11.12
N PRO A 280 -7.54 18.15 -9.93
CA PRO A 280 -8.25 19.30 -9.41
C PRO A 280 -8.03 20.51 -10.31
N ALA A 281 -9.02 21.40 -10.38
CA ALA A 281 -8.89 22.64 -11.14
C ALA A 281 -7.66 23.44 -10.70
N GLY A 282 -6.92 23.99 -11.67
CA GLY A 282 -5.68 24.75 -11.42
C GLY A 282 -4.43 23.90 -11.19
N VAL A 283 -4.53 22.56 -11.19
CA VAL A 283 -3.36 21.68 -11.15
C VAL A 283 -2.86 21.42 -12.58
N THR A 284 -1.60 21.76 -12.84
CA THR A 284 -0.96 21.45 -14.13
C THR A 284 -0.91 19.95 -14.36
N GLN A 285 -1.45 19.51 -15.50
CA GLN A 285 -1.38 18.12 -15.93
C GLN A 285 0.07 17.64 -15.91
N TYR A 286 0.28 16.43 -15.39
CA TYR A 286 1.58 15.79 -15.28
C TYR A 286 1.58 14.51 -16.10
N THR A 287 2.74 14.20 -16.68
CA THR A 287 3.00 12.94 -17.34
C THR A 287 3.98 12.17 -16.49
N GLY A 288 3.50 11.11 -15.84
CA GLY A 288 4.38 10.10 -15.25
C GLY A 288 5.03 9.30 -16.39
N THR A 289 6.35 9.35 -16.49
CA THR A 289 7.11 8.49 -17.41
C THR A 289 7.32 7.10 -16.82
N ASP A 290 7.03 6.93 -15.54
CA ASP A 290 6.94 5.68 -14.80
C ASP A 290 6.05 5.92 -13.56
N LEU A 291 5.34 4.90 -13.06
CA LEU A 291 4.49 4.96 -11.88
C LEU A 291 4.73 3.78 -10.93
N ALA A 292 4.67 4.07 -9.63
CA ALA A 292 4.61 3.07 -8.57
C ALA A 292 3.57 3.49 -7.51
N SER A 293 3.35 2.65 -6.51
CA SER A 293 2.37 2.96 -5.45
C SER A 293 2.84 2.52 -4.07
N MET A 294 2.51 3.34 -3.08
CA MET A 294 2.52 2.93 -1.69
C MET A 294 1.08 2.65 -1.27
N ILE A 295 0.80 1.43 -0.86
CA ILE A 295 -0.51 0.95 -0.46
C ILE A 295 -0.47 0.68 1.03
N THR A 296 -1.34 1.37 1.75
CA THR A 296 -1.55 1.22 3.19
C THR A 296 -2.83 0.44 3.39
N GLY A 297 -2.80 -0.64 4.16
CA GLY A 297 -3.96 -1.50 4.37
C GLY A 297 -3.94 -2.14 5.74
N ILE A 298 -5.06 -2.11 6.45
CA ILE A 298 -5.26 -2.80 7.72
C ILE A 298 -6.53 -3.64 7.64
N GLY A 299 -6.52 -4.82 8.24
CA GLY A 299 -7.70 -5.67 8.29
C GLY A 299 -7.84 -6.35 9.64
N VAL A 300 -9.07 -6.46 10.12
CA VAL A 300 -9.41 -7.09 11.40
C VAL A 300 -10.57 -8.07 11.22
N ALA A 301 -10.46 -9.22 11.87
CA ALA A 301 -11.53 -10.22 11.93
C ALA A 301 -11.74 -10.63 13.38
N LYS A 302 -12.99 -10.85 13.76
CA LYS A 302 -13.37 -11.26 15.11
C LYS A 302 -14.24 -12.51 15.01
N LYS A 303 -14.03 -13.46 15.91
CA LYS A 303 -14.80 -14.70 15.97
C LYS A 303 -15.04 -15.13 17.40
N VAL A 304 -16.26 -15.54 17.72
CA VAL A 304 -16.57 -16.28 18.95
C VAL A 304 -15.93 -17.66 18.87
N THR A 305 -15.09 -18.00 19.85
CA THR A 305 -14.41 -19.30 19.91
C THR A 305 -15.05 -20.24 20.93
N SER A 306 -15.64 -19.71 22.00
CA SER A 306 -16.37 -20.51 22.97
C SER A 306 -17.42 -19.69 23.73
N VAL A 307 -18.50 -20.36 24.14
CA VAL A 307 -19.44 -19.87 25.15
C VAL A 307 -19.61 -20.98 26.18
N THR A 308 -19.20 -20.71 27.42
CA THR A 308 -19.22 -21.70 28.51
C THR A 308 -20.09 -21.18 29.64
N SER A 309 -21.04 -21.99 30.11
CA SER A 309 -21.81 -21.65 31.32
C SER A 309 -20.92 -21.81 32.55
N LEU A 310 -20.87 -20.77 33.38
CA LEU A 310 -20.24 -20.77 34.70
C LEU A 310 -21.26 -21.10 35.81
N SER A 311 -22.53 -20.74 35.58
CA SER A 311 -23.69 -21.06 36.42
C SER A 311 -24.98 -20.95 35.60
N ALA A 312 -26.14 -21.14 36.24
CA ALA A 312 -27.45 -20.99 35.60
C ALA A 312 -27.68 -19.61 34.95
N THR A 313 -26.99 -18.57 35.41
CA THR A 313 -27.14 -17.20 34.90
C THR A 313 -25.84 -16.59 34.39
N SER A 314 -24.69 -17.23 34.62
CA SER A 314 -23.36 -16.69 34.33
C SER A 314 -22.70 -17.44 33.18
N TYR A 315 -22.07 -16.68 32.27
CA TYR A 315 -21.44 -17.21 31.07
C TYR A 315 -20.06 -16.59 30.87
N LEU A 316 -19.13 -17.40 30.35
CA LEU A 316 -17.83 -16.99 29.87
C LEU A 316 -17.83 -17.06 28.34
N VAL A 317 -17.64 -15.93 27.67
CA VAL A 317 -17.54 -15.83 26.21
C VAL A 317 -16.09 -15.53 25.84
N THR A 318 -15.53 -16.33 24.93
CA THR A 318 -14.18 -16.13 24.41
C THR A 318 -14.27 -15.70 22.95
N TYR A 319 -13.53 -14.65 22.60
CA TYR A 319 -13.32 -14.21 21.23
C TYR A 319 -11.85 -14.27 20.87
N ASP A 320 -11.57 -14.65 19.63
CA ASP A 320 -10.27 -14.38 19.02
C ASP A 320 -10.44 -13.23 18.02
N VAL A 321 -9.56 -12.23 18.11
CA VAL A 321 -9.50 -11.09 17.20
C VAL A 321 -8.17 -11.11 16.47
N LYS A 322 -8.22 -11.27 15.14
CA LYS A 322 -7.05 -11.27 14.27
C LYS A 322 -6.89 -9.91 13.62
N LEU A 323 -5.72 -9.32 13.75
CA LEU A 323 -5.28 -8.11 13.07
C LEU A 323 -4.20 -8.47 12.04
N LYS A 324 -4.22 -7.83 10.87
CA LYS A 324 -3.19 -8.03 9.84
C LYS A 324 -2.96 -6.78 8.99
N SER A 325 -1.71 -6.56 8.58
CA SER A 325 -1.35 -5.59 7.54
C SER A 325 -1.66 -6.16 6.15
N TYR A 326 -2.28 -5.36 5.27
CA TYR A 326 -2.71 -5.74 3.92
C TYR A 326 -2.19 -4.81 2.82
N GLY A 327 -1.16 -4.00 3.12
CA GLY A 327 -0.51 -3.12 2.16
C GLY A 327 0.91 -3.54 1.81
N ASN A 328 1.63 -2.66 1.10
CA ASN A 328 3.07 -2.75 0.88
C ASN A 328 3.85 -1.73 1.75
N ASN A 329 3.14 -0.83 2.45
CA ASN A 329 3.72 0.19 3.32
C ASN A 329 3.49 -0.17 4.79
N ASN A 330 4.52 -0.01 5.62
CA ASN A 330 4.47 -0.27 7.05
C ASN A 330 3.41 0.60 7.74
N LEU A 331 2.78 0.03 8.77
CA LEU A 331 1.81 0.73 9.60
C LEU A 331 2.46 1.23 10.88
N THR A 332 2.04 2.41 11.33
CA THR A 332 2.38 3.06 12.59
C THR A 332 1.12 3.49 13.31
N ASN A 333 1.21 3.83 14.60
CA ASN A 333 0.06 4.18 15.42
C ASN A 333 -1.05 3.12 15.37
N VAL A 334 -0.65 1.85 15.29
CA VAL A 334 -1.59 0.73 15.22
C VAL A 334 -2.39 0.64 16.52
N GLN A 335 -3.70 0.54 16.42
CA GLN A 335 -4.58 0.35 17.56
C GLN A 335 -5.72 -0.61 17.20
N LEU A 336 -6.08 -1.46 18.16
CA LEU A 336 -7.27 -2.28 18.13
C LEU A 336 -8.16 -1.85 19.29
N THR A 337 -9.42 -1.56 19.00
CA THR A 337 -10.39 -1.14 20.02
C THR A 337 -11.59 -2.07 20.05
N ASP A 338 -12.06 -2.39 21.25
CA ASP A 338 -13.22 -3.23 21.46
C ASP A 338 -14.02 -2.74 22.68
N SER A 339 -15.25 -2.29 22.43
CA SER A 339 -16.16 -1.76 23.45
C SER A 339 -17.18 -2.80 23.89
N ILE A 340 -16.70 -3.98 24.30
CA ILE A 340 -17.54 -5.15 24.57
C ILE A 340 -18.65 -4.92 25.61
N ALA A 341 -18.44 -4.03 26.58
CA ALA A 341 -19.46 -3.70 27.57
C ALA A 341 -20.68 -3.00 26.96
N LYS A 342 -20.51 -2.27 25.85
CA LYS A 342 -21.63 -1.66 25.11
C LYS A 342 -22.48 -2.71 24.40
N VAL A 343 -21.88 -3.81 23.97
CA VAL A 343 -22.58 -4.92 23.31
C VAL A 343 -23.52 -5.62 24.28
N PHE A 344 -23.04 -5.91 25.49
CA PHE A 344 -23.80 -6.71 26.47
C PHE A 344 -24.57 -5.87 27.50
N GLY A 345 -24.35 -4.56 27.56
CA GLY A 345 -25.08 -3.65 28.44
C GLY A 345 -25.03 -4.10 29.90
N ALA A 346 -26.21 -4.22 30.52
CA ALA A 346 -26.33 -4.63 31.92
C ALA A 346 -25.83 -6.06 32.22
N ALA A 347 -25.75 -6.93 31.20
CA ALA A 347 -25.25 -8.28 31.37
C ALA A 347 -23.71 -8.35 31.47
N PHE A 348 -22.99 -7.29 31.09
CA PHE A 348 -21.54 -7.24 31.14
C PHE A 348 -21.03 -7.20 32.59
N VAL A 349 -20.17 -8.15 32.96
CA VAL A 349 -19.49 -8.17 34.28
C VAL A 349 -18.05 -7.69 34.15
N SER A 350 -17.26 -8.35 33.29
CA SER A 350 -15.84 -8.05 33.12
C SER A 350 -15.33 -8.51 31.76
N ALA A 351 -14.26 -7.89 31.28
CA ALA A 351 -13.47 -8.41 30.17
C ALA A 351 -11.98 -8.28 30.45
N SER A 352 -11.21 -9.19 29.88
CA SER A 352 -9.75 -9.15 29.83
C SER A 352 -9.27 -9.49 28.42
N VAL A 353 -8.01 -9.15 28.13
CA VAL A 353 -7.36 -9.47 26.87
C VAL A 353 -5.99 -10.08 27.12
N SER A 354 -5.62 -11.05 26.30
CA SER A 354 -4.27 -11.62 26.25
C SER A 354 -3.81 -11.80 24.81
N ALA A 355 -2.50 -11.86 24.61
CA ALA A 355 -1.94 -12.29 23.34
C ALA A 355 -2.27 -13.77 23.10
N PHE A 356 -2.67 -14.10 21.87
CA PHE A 356 -2.81 -15.49 21.44
C PHE A 356 -1.65 -15.86 20.52
N GLY A 357 -0.58 -16.38 21.13
CA GLY A 357 0.71 -16.58 20.49
C GLY A 357 1.62 -15.36 20.63
N THR A 358 2.63 -15.27 19.78
CA THR A 358 3.60 -14.17 19.77
C THR A 358 3.04 -12.97 19.02
N LEU A 359 3.04 -11.80 19.64
CA LEU A 359 2.73 -10.54 18.96
C LEU A 359 3.96 -10.06 18.16
N PRO A 360 3.74 -9.37 17.03
CA PRO A 360 4.79 -8.59 16.38
C PRO A 360 5.48 -7.65 17.37
N ALA A 361 6.77 -7.40 17.20
CA ALA A 361 7.57 -6.60 18.14
C ALA A 361 7.02 -5.18 18.40
N GLY A 362 6.30 -4.62 17.41
CA GLY A 362 5.63 -3.32 17.53
C GLY A 362 4.33 -3.35 18.35
N LEU A 363 3.79 -4.50 18.76
CA LEU A 363 2.52 -4.57 19.46
C LEU A 363 2.69 -5.01 20.91
N THR A 364 2.04 -4.28 21.82
CA THR A 364 2.00 -4.60 23.25
C THR A 364 0.58 -4.45 23.76
N ILE A 365 0.10 -5.48 24.46
CA ILE A 365 -1.23 -5.46 25.11
C ILE A 365 -1.28 -4.33 26.12
N ASN A 366 -2.37 -3.56 26.09
CA ASN A 366 -2.67 -2.59 27.12
C ASN A 366 -3.20 -3.32 28.37
N PRO A 367 -2.46 -3.34 29.50
CA PRO A 367 -2.89 -4.03 30.71
C PRO A 367 -4.11 -3.36 31.37
N SER A 368 -4.44 -2.14 30.99
CA SER A 368 -5.62 -1.42 31.49
C SER A 368 -6.89 -1.71 30.69
N TYR A 369 -6.82 -2.51 29.61
CA TYR A 369 -8.01 -2.90 28.85
C TYR A 369 -9.02 -3.61 29.76
N ASN A 370 -10.27 -3.13 29.74
CA ASN A 370 -11.37 -3.75 30.46
C ASN A 370 -12.67 -3.78 29.65
N GLY A 371 -12.65 -3.32 28.39
CA GLY A 371 -13.78 -3.34 27.49
C GLY A 371 -14.96 -2.43 27.86
N LYS A 372 -14.82 -1.60 28.92
CA LYS A 372 -15.86 -0.69 29.43
C LYS A 372 -15.41 0.76 29.51
N THR A 373 -14.39 1.06 30.31
CA THR A 373 -13.83 2.41 30.46
C THR A 373 -12.54 2.57 29.66
N ASN A 374 -11.82 1.47 29.43
CA ASN A 374 -10.68 1.40 28.52
C ASN A 374 -10.92 0.28 27.51
N CYS A 375 -11.13 0.68 26.27
CA CYS A 375 -11.43 -0.20 25.14
C CYS A 375 -10.24 -0.42 24.22
N ASN A 376 -9.09 0.21 24.48
CA ASN A 376 -7.88 0.05 23.67
C ASN A 376 -7.20 -1.26 24.05
N VAL A 377 -7.10 -2.18 23.10
CA VAL A 377 -6.45 -3.49 23.29
C VAL A 377 -4.94 -3.36 23.31
N PHE A 378 -4.36 -2.47 22.49
CA PHE A 378 -2.93 -2.20 22.50
C PHE A 378 -2.62 -0.88 23.22
N VAL A 379 -1.40 -0.74 23.72
CA VAL A 379 -0.92 0.53 24.28
C VAL A 379 -1.00 1.66 23.24
N GLY A 380 -0.77 1.33 21.97
CA GLY A 380 -0.82 2.26 20.84
C GLY A 380 0.39 3.19 20.76
N GLY A 381 0.27 4.27 19.98
CA GLY A 381 1.32 5.28 19.80
C GLY A 381 2.31 4.97 18.66
N ALA A 382 3.29 5.86 18.48
CA ALA A 382 4.16 5.86 17.29
C ALA A 382 5.03 4.60 17.16
N THR A 383 5.36 3.95 18.29
CA THR A 383 6.09 2.68 18.31
C THR A 383 5.19 1.47 18.05
N SER A 384 3.87 1.69 17.96
CA SER A 384 2.92 0.63 17.64
C SER A 384 2.86 0.40 16.14
N THR A 385 3.53 -0.65 15.68
CA THR A 385 3.79 -0.89 14.26
C THR A 385 3.40 -2.29 13.80
N LEU A 386 3.12 -2.39 12.49
CA LEU A 386 3.01 -3.65 11.76
C LEU A 386 3.79 -3.53 10.46
N ASN A 387 4.67 -4.49 10.18
CA ASN A 387 5.39 -4.57 8.93
C ASN A 387 4.48 -5.01 7.78
N ALA A 388 4.76 -4.52 6.58
CA ALA A 388 4.08 -4.90 5.36
C ALA A 388 4.72 -6.10 4.65
N THR A 389 6.04 -6.26 4.75
CA THR A 389 6.77 -7.32 4.01
C THR A 389 7.90 -7.93 4.86
N PRO A 390 7.79 -9.21 5.27
CA PRO A 390 6.55 -9.99 5.26
C PRO A 390 5.47 -9.33 6.12
N ALA A 391 4.20 -9.49 5.73
CA ALA A 391 3.08 -8.85 6.40
C ALA A 391 2.89 -9.37 7.83
N ASP A 392 2.97 -8.50 8.82
CA ASP A 392 2.72 -8.85 10.21
C ASP A 392 1.22 -9.16 10.44
N SER A 393 0.98 -10.10 11.35
CA SER A 393 -0.35 -10.41 11.87
C SER A 393 -0.27 -10.67 13.37
N ALA A 394 -1.32 -10.31 14.09
CA ALA A 394 -1.47 -10.54 15.50
C ALA A 394 -2.83 -11.19 15.78
N ILE A 395 -2.89 -12.06 16.78
CA ILE A 395 -4.14 -12.57 17.33
C ILE A 395 -4.16 -12.24 18.82
N VAL A 396 -5.27 -11.68 19.28
CA VAL A 396 -5.55 -11.45 20.70
C VAL A 396 -6.79 -12.23 21.09
N ARG A 397 -6.82 -12.71 22.34
CA ARG A 397 -7.96 -13.39 22.92
C ARG A 397 -8.66 -12.48 23.92
N LEU A 398 -9.94 -12.22 23.71
CA LEU A 398 -10.81 -11.53 24.65
C LEU A 398 -11.60 -12.56 25.45
N THR A 399 -11.57 -12.43 26.77
CA THR A 399 -12.37 -13.26 27.69
C THR A 399 -13.38 -12.37 28.38
N VAL A 400 -14.66 -12.68 28.26
CA VAL A 400 -15.78 -11.83 28.69
C VAL A 400 -16.67 -12.63 29.64
N THR A 401 -16.90 -12.09 30.83
CA THR A 401 -17.85 -12.66 31.80
C THR A 401 -19.15 -11.90 31.71
N LEU A 402 -20.25 -12.64 31.60
CA LEU A 402 -21.62 -12.12 31.53
C LEU A 402 -22.47 -12.68 32.66
N ASN A 403 -23.46 -11.92 33.12
CA ASN A 403 -24.47 -12.37 34.06
C ASN A 403 -25.87 -11.96 33.59
N ASN A 404 -26.80 -12.90 33.61
CA ASN A 404 -28.17 -12.75 33.09
C ASN A 404 -28.23 -12.17 31.65
N PRO A 405 -27.43 -12.65 30.67
CA PRO A 405 -27.61 -12.23 29.29
C PRO A 405 -28.99 -12.70 28.78
N ASN A 406 -29.67 -11.87 27.98
CA ASN A 406 -30.87 -12.30 27.27
C ASN A 406 -30.48 -13.34 26.20
N VAL A 407 -30.84 -14.59 26.42
CA VAL A 407 -30.50 -15.73 25.54
C VAL A 407 -31.21 -15.71 24.18
N ASN A 408 -32.28 -14.90 24.04
CA ASN A 408 -33.00 -14.73 22.79
C ASN A 408 -32.49 -13.52 21.97
N THR A 409 -31.43 -12.86 22.44
CA THR A 409 -30.83 -11.71 21.76
C THR A 409 -29.57 -12.13 21.01
N ILE A 410 -29.46 -11.70 19.75
CA ILE A 410 -28.22 -11.78 19.00
C ILE A 410 -27.35 -10.58 19.39
N TYR A 411 -26.15 -10.86 19.89
CA TYR A 411 -25.18 -9.83 20.27
C TYR A 411 -24.17 -9.62 19.14
N TYR A 412 -24.31 -8.50 18.43
CA TYR A 412 -23.33 -8.11 17.41
C TYR A 412 -22.12 -7.45 18.07
N SER A 413 -20.97 -8.09 17.95
CA SER A 413 -19.73 -7.62 18.56
C SER A 413 -18.67 -7.35 17.51
N THR A 414 -18.26 -6.09 17.41
CA THR A 414 -17.27 -5.62 16.45
C THR A 414 -16.07 -5.05 17.20
N ALA A 415 -14.87 -5.50 16.83
CA ALA A 415 -13.63 -4.80 17.09
C ALA A 415 -13.25 -3.90 15.91
N VAL A 416 -12.64 -2.75 16.20
CA VAL A 416 -12.21 -1.76 15.21
C VAL A 416 -10.70 -1.61 15.27
N ALA A 417 -10.03 -1.81 14.14
CA ALA A 417 -8.61 -1.55 13.98
C ALA A 417 -8.38 -0.21 13.29
N SER A 418 -7.31 0.49 13.67
CA SER A 418 -6.87 1.72 13.03
C SER A 418 -5.35 1.78 12.97
N ALA A 419 -4.82 2.45 11.96
CA ALA A 419 -3.40 2.74 11.83
C ALA A 419 -3.17 3.93 10.90
N GLN A 420 -1.90 4.32 10.78
CA GLN A 420 -1.42 5.28 9.81
C GLN A 420 -0.28 4.67 9.00
N SER A 421 -0.19 5.09 7.74
CA SER A 421 0.96 4.83 6.90
C SER A 421 2.24 5.41 7.49
N ALA A 422 3.36 4.68 7.40
CA ALA A 422 4.67 5.18 7.81
C ALA A 422 5.13 6.41 7.00
N PHE A 423 4.56 6.61 5.81
CA PHE A 423 4.82 7.75 4.94
C PHE A 423 3.54 8.54 4.70
N PHE A 424 3.63 9.87 4.72
CA PHE A 424 2.51 10.79 4.48
C PHE A 424 1.31 10.64 5.44
N SER A 425 1.45 9.86 6.53
CA SER A 425 0.49 9.73 7.63
C SER A 425 -0.94 9.40 7.20
N THR A 426 -1.11 8.70 6.07
CA THR A 426 -2.43 8.31 5.57
C THR A 426 -3.11 7.35 6.54
N ALA A 427 -4.25 7.75 7.09
CA ALA A 427 -5.00 6.95 8.05
C ALA A 427 -5.84 5.86 7.36
N VAL A 428 -5.89 4.68 7.98
CA VAL A 428 -6.74 3.55 7.60
C VAL A 428 -7.45 2.98 8.82
N SER A 429 -8.63 2.43 8.61
CA SER A 429 -9.40 1.76 9.65
C SER A 429 -10.22 0.62 9.07
N ASP A 430 -10.37 -0.46 9.83
CA ASP A 430 -11.22 -1.58 9.48
C ASP A 430 -12.04 -2.02 10.69
N SER A 431 -13.22 -2.59 10.43
CA SER A 431 -14.11 -3.15 11.44
C SER A 431 -14.35 -4.60 11.15
N SER A 432 -14.17 -5.42 12.17
CA SER A 432 -14.38 -6.86 12.02
C SER A 432 -15.81 -7.14 11.61
N ASN A 433 -15.95 -8.06 10.66
CA ASN A 433 -17.26 -8.59 10.32
C ASN A 433 -17.86 -9.31 11.54
N ASN A 434 -19.18 -9.17 11.69
CA ASN A 434 -19.92 -9.86 12.75
C ASN A 434 -20.05 -11.34 12.35
N ASN A 435 -19.24 -12.20 12.95
CA ASN A 435 -19.42 -13.65 12.87
C ASN A 435 -19.79 -14.24 14.24
#